data_AF-A0A0Q1A9Q3-F1
#
_entry.id   AF-A0A0Q1A9Q3-F1
#
_cell.length_a   1.000
_cell.length_b   1.000
_cell.length_c   1.000
_cell.angle_alpha   90.00
_cell.angle_beta   90.00
_cell.angle_gamma   90.00
#
_symmetry.space_group_name_H-M   'P 1'
#
loop_
_entity.id
_entity.type
_entity.pdbx_description
1 polymer ?
#
loop_
_entity_poly.entity_id
_entity_poly.type
_entity_poly.pdbx_seq_one_letter_code
_entity_poly.pdbx_strand_id
1 'polypeptide(L)'
;MPDDHRSASRVSAIVGRGVSFGLIGGIIFLSVTEALSRGWNGAFAYNQNLAGIGITQVFVSEMLVLFLAGFFAAYSIETPRRRTRILSAALAGAVAAITARSLLFIPDPLYLVHSLITTWLQVLLFVSGAVLVAGIGGIVAYFLEKEESGGYRGLLPVAAVAVAIITVPPLLAIGGIAAGAIPPAPYSGGAPAQETDTWVLKVSAGGEFEWEARADIDAYDQPDILVECRDGFALAATEYGQEQNTAHIILYDDGGNIQSHSTVATGYGRMTALVPRINGGFAIASENPEILRVDAAGEVLWKQSLVNESRGMASVSLLALDDNRYVAVWEEQAACMNDNGTMVWQTPLGAVGGIGYHPVYPAPEGGVLVFSEGRNVFVGDHFEVYLQAIRLDRNGTVLWRRDFGSGGLDELLGAWETVPGRFSILYRSTTFPKDFRGKVVPAYNGYFFILDENGDLMEFHAVEDDGETVIPSSGGYLSVIAGDTDITLVCRDITGNLIWQRQQEIRTNRHSIRGIGTADGGYLIAGSTAA
;
A
#
# COMPACT_ATOMS: atom_id res chain seq x y z
N MET A 1 63.14 -17.67 -26.28
CA MET A 1 62.06 -17.96 -25.29
C MET A 1 62.68 -17.87 -23.90
N PRO A 2 62.59 -16.69 -23.28
CA PRO A 2 61.53 -16.46 -22.29
C PRO A 2 61.04 -14.99 -22.26
N ASP A 3 59.79 -14.73 -22.61
CA ASP A 3 59.13 -13.43 -22.36
C ASP A 3 57.69 -13.53 -21.85
N ASP A 4 57.14 -14.74 -21.70
CA ASP A 4 55.70 -14.93 -21.47
C ASP A 4 55.26 -14.93 -19.99
N HIS A 5 56.20 -14.96 -19.04
CA HIS A 5 55.86 -14.98 -17.61
C HIS A 5 55.72 -13.58 -16.97
N ARG A 6 56.16 -12.50 -17.65
CA ARG A 6 56.01 -11.13 -17.12
C ARG A 6 54.72 -10.43 -17.56
N SER A 7 54.05 -10.91 -18.62
CA SER A 7 52.78 -10.37 -19.09
C SER A 7 51.61 -10.85 -18.23
N ALA A 8 51.55 -12.15 -17.93
CA ALA A 8 50.47 -12.77 -17.15
C ALA A 8 50.38 -12.26 -15.69
N SER A 9 51.52 -11.97 -15.04
CA SER A 9 51.54 -11.43 -13.66
C SER A 9 51.14 -9.96 -13.58
N ARG A 10 51.35 -9.18 -14.66
CA ARG A 10 50.88 -7.79 -14.76
C ARG A 10 49.37 -7.73 -15.00
N VAL A 11 48.84 -8.62 -15.85
CA VAL A 11 47.40 -8.71 -16.11
C VAL A 11 46.64 -9.15 -14.86
N SER A 12 47.11 -10.15 -14.10
CA SER A 12 46.43 -10.57 -12.87
C SER A 12 46.47 -9.51 -11.76
N ALA A 13 47.55 -8.72 -11.67
CA ALA A 13 47.66 -7.61 -10.72
C ALA A 13 46.78 -6.40 -11.08
N ILE A 14 46.56 -6.15 -12.38
CA ILE A 14 45.65 -5.11 -12.87
C ILE A 14 44.18 -5.53 -12.65
N VAL A 15 43.85 -6.79 -12.93
CA VAL A 15 42.51 -7.36 -12.69
C VAL A 15 42.20 -7.40 -11.20
N GLY A 16 43.13 -7.85 -10.35
CA GLY A 16 42.93 -7.90 -8.89
C GLY A 16 42.74 -6.53 -8.24
N ARG A 17 43.42 -5.49 -8.74
CA ARG A 17 43.24 -4.10 -8.26
C ARG A 17 41.96 -3.46 -8.80
N GLY A 18 41.60 -3.71 -10.06
CA GLY A 18 40.34 -3.25 -10.66
C GLY A 18 39.11 -3.82 -9.94
N VAL A 19 39.15 -5.10 -9.55
CA VAL A 19 38.11 -5.74 -8.74
C VAL A 19 38.02 -5.13 -7.35
N SER A 20 39.15 -4.80 -6.71
CA SER A 20 39.18 -4.19 -5.37
C SER A 20 38.63 -2.75 -5.36
N PHE A 21 38.95 -1.94 -6.38
CA PHE A 21 38.42 -0.57 -6.50
C PHE A 21 36.97 -0.53 -6.98
N GLY A 22 36.56 -1.48 -7.83
CA GLY A 22 35.15 -1.67 -8.18
C GLY A 22 34.29 -2.09 -6.98
N LEU A 23 34.84 -2.91 -6.08
CA LEU A 23 34.21 -3.26 -4.80
C LEU A 23 34.09 -2.04 -3.88
N ILE A 24 35.13 -1.23 -3.72
CA ILE A 24 35.09 -0.04 -2.85
C ILE A 24 34.14 1.03 -3.42
N GLY A 25 34.18 1.28 -4.74
CA GLY A 25 33.24 2.17 -5.41
C GLY A 25 31.80 1.66 -5.34
N GLY A 26 31.60 0.36 -5.49
CA GLY A 26 30.31 -0.32 -5.30
C GLY A 26 29.80 -0.23 -3.86
N ILE A 27 30.66 -0.38 -2.85
CA ILE A 27 30.29 -0.25 -1.43
C ILE A 27 29.92 1.19 -1.08
N ILE A 28 30.68 2.19 -1.53
CA ILE A 28 30.36 3.61 -1.31
C ILE A 28 29.05 3.96 -2.02
N PHE A 29 28.85 3.49 -3.24
CA PHE A 29 27.62 3.69 -4.00
C PHE A 29 26.41 3.00 -3.36
N LEU A 30 26.54 1.74 -2.93
CA LEU A 30 25.50 1.02 -2.20
C LEU A 30 25.17 1.72 -0.88
N SER A 31 26.18 2.22 -0.16
CA SER A 31 25.97 2.93 1.11
C SER A 31 25.26 4.28 0.91
N VAL A 32 25.58 5.02 -0.16
CA VAL A 32 24.89 6.28 -0.51
C VAL A 32 23.49 6.02 -1.03
N THR A 33 23.31 4.99 -1.86
CA THR A 33 22.00 4.58 -2.37
C THR A 33 21.12 4.06 -1.24
N GLU A 34 21.68 3.34 -0.28
CA GLU A 34 20.99 2.87 0.92
C GLU A 34 20.66 4.02 1.88
N ALA A 35 21.55 5.00 2.04
CA ALA A 35 21.26 6.21 2.83
C ALA A 35 20.16 7.07 2.19
N LEU A 36 20.19 7.23 0.87
CA LEU A 36 19.15 7.94 0.12
C LEU A 36 17.83 7.15 0.08
N SER A 37 17.91 5.82 -0.06
CA SER A 37 16.76 4.90 0.01
C SER A 37 16.11 4.89 1.38
N ARG A 38 16.88 4.91 2.48
CA ARG A 38 16.34 5.03 3.85
C ARG A 38 15.69 6.39 4.08
N GLY A 39 16.25 7.47 3.55
CA GLY A 39 15.63 8.80 3.57
C GLY A 39 14.36 8.88 2.70
N TRP A 40 14.28 8.11 1.62
CA TRP A 40 13.12 8.04 0.74
C TRP A 40 12.03 7.07 1.22
N ASN A 41 12.36 5.96 1.88
CA ASN A 41 11.38 4.98 2.36
C ASN A 41 10.41 5.58 3.38
N GLY A 42 10.86 6.54 4.20
CA GLY A 42 9.96 7.29 5.09
C GLY A 42 8.91 8.12 4.35
N ALA A 43 9.20 8.58 3.12
CA ALA A 43 8.27 9.31 2.26
C ALA A 43 7.48 8.39 1.31
N PHE A 44 7.97 7.19 1.00
CA PHE A 44 7.32 6.22 0.10
C PHE A 44 6.20 5.39 0.76
N ALA A 45 6.15 5.33 2.10
CA ALA A 45 5.03 4.74 2.83
C ALA A 45 3.68 5.45 2.52
N TYR A 46 3.72 6.63 1.90
CA TYR A 46 2.58 7.49 1.59
C TYR A 46 1.75 7.06 0.36
N ASN A 47 2.18 6.07 -0.45
CA ASN A 47 1.68 5.99 -1.85
C ASN A 47 1.34 4.59 -2.37
N GLN A 48 0.76 3.70 -1.56
CA GLN A 48 0.34 2.38 -2.05
C GLN A 48 -0.98 2.38 -2.85
N ASN A 49 -1.80 3.43 -2.78
CA ASN A 49 -3.08 3.51 -3.51
C ASN A 49 -3.00 4.16 -4.90
N LEU A 50 -1.83 4.62 -5.33
CA LEU A 50 -1.58 5.01 -6.71
C LEU A 50 -0.71 3.93 -7.33
N ALA A 51 -1.12 3.41 -8.49
CA ALA A 51 -0.39 2.45 -9.32
C ALA A 51 0.95 3.00 -9.89
N GLY A 52 1.72 3.74 -9.09
CA GLY A 52 3.01 4.35 -9.38
C GLY A 52 4.21 3.56 -8.83
N ILE A 53 3.99 2.41 -8.17
CA ILE A 53 5.05 1.54 -7.61
C ILE A 53 6.06 1.10 -8.68
N GLY A 54 5.66 1.04 -9.96
CA GLY A 54 6.56 0.78 -11.07
C GLY A 54 7.40 1.99 -11.50
N ILE A 55 6.91 3.22 -11.37
CA ILE A 55 7.46 4.35 -12.14
C ILE A 55 8.83 4.77 -11.62
N THR A 56 9.05 4.90 -10.31
CA THR A 56 10.33 5.40 -9.79
C THR A 56 11.45 4.36 -9.85
N GLN A 57 11.17 3.08 -9.58
CA GLN A 57 12.15 2.00 -9.71
C GLN A 57 12.47 1.69 -11.17
N VAL A 58 11.47 1.65 -12.05
CA VAL A 58 11.67 1.52 -13.50
C VAL A 58 12.41 2.75 -14.03
N PHE A 59 12.08 3.96 -13.58
CA PHE A 59 12.74 5.19 -14.00
C PHE A 59 14.22 5.26 -13.59
N VAL A 60 14.57 4.91 -12.35
CA VAL A 60 15.97 4.81 -11.91
C VAL A 60 16.71 3.72 -12.71
N SER A 61 16.04 2.60 -13.00
CA SER A 61 16.61 1.50 -13.79
C SER A 61 16.80 1.87 -15.26
N GLU A 62 15.85 2.57 -15.88
CA GLU A 62 15.93 3.09 -17.26
C GLU A 62 17.00 4.16 -17.39
N MET A 63 17.12 5.07 -16.40
CA MET A 63 18.22 6.03 -16.34
C MET A 63 19.58 5.35 -16.26
N LEU A 64 19.70 4.26 -15.49
CA LEU A 64 20.93 3.48 -15.38
C LEU A 64 21.26 2.77 -16.70
N VAL A 65 20.27 2.17 -17.37
CA VAL A 65 20.44 1.47 -18.66
C VAL A 65 20.84 2.44 -19.76
N LEU A 66 20.18 3.59 -19.86
CA LEU A 66 20.49 4.62 -20.87
C LEU A 66 21.86 5.27 -20.61
N PHE A 67 22.22 5.47 -19.33
CA PHE A 67 23.55 5.95 -18.96
C PHE A 67 24.66 4.95 -19.35
N LEU A 68 24.48 3.66 -19.01
CA LEU A 68 25.44 2.62 -19.37
C LEU A 68 25.56 2.48 -20.90
N ALA A 69 24.45 2.51 -21.63
CA ALA A 69 24.44 2.46 -23.09
C ALA A 69 25.19 3.66 -23.71
N GLY A 70 24.96 4.88 -23.21
CA GLY A 70 25.68 6.08 -23.65
C GLY A 70 27.16 6.06 -23.31
N PHE A 71 27.52 5.54 -22.13
CA PHE A 71 28.90 5.37 -21.68
C PHE A 71 29.67 4.38 -22.57
N PHE A 72 29.09 3.20 -22.86
CA PHE A 72 29.72 2.19 -23.71
C PHE A 72 29.80 2.64 -25.18
N ALA A 73 28.78 3.31 -25.70
CA ALA A 73 28.83 3.88 -27.05
C ALA A 73 29.95 4.91 -27.20
N ALA A 74 30.15 5.78 -26.21
CA ALA A 74 31.25 6.76 -26.21
C ALA A 74 32.64 6.12 -26.08
N TYR A 75 32.74 4.96 -25.42
CA TYR A 75 33.98 4.19 -25.30
C TYR A 75 34.32 3.39 -26.57
N SER A 76 33.30 3.00 -27.36
CA SER A 76 33.49 2.29 -28.64
C SER A 76 33.91 3.17 -29.81
N ILE A 77 33.74 4.50 -29.70
CA ILE A 77 34.14 5.44 -30.76
C ILE A 77 35.55 5.93 -30.46
N GLU A 78 36.53 5.47 -31.24
CA GLU A 78 37.95 5.88 -31.18
C GLU A 78 38.11 7.38 -31.53
N THR A 79 37.72 8.27 -30.62
CA THR A 79 37.93 9.71 -30.79
C THR A 79 39.25 10.13 -30.13
N PRO A 80 40.15 10.83 -30.87
CA PRO A 80 41.54 11.02 -30.45
C PRO A 80 41.75 12.12 -29.39
N ARG A 81 40.72 12.89 -29.00
CA ARG A 81 40.88 14.00 -28.03
C ARG A 81 40.02 13.81 -26.78
N ARG A 82 40.72 13.77 -25.63
CA ARG A 82 40.20 13.55 -24.27
C ARG A 82 39.03 14.46 -23.87
N ARG A 83 38.98 15.71 -24.36
CA ARG A 83 37.87 16.65 -24.09
C ARG A 83 36.58 16.28 -24.82
N THR A 84 36.68 15.69 -26.00
CA THR A 84 35.51 15.38 -26.85
C THR A 84 34.74 14.17 -26.33
N ARG A 85 35.43 13.15 -25.77
CA ARG A 85 34.76 11.97 -25.15
C ARG A 85 33.94 12.34 -23.92
N ILE A 86 34.49 13.17 -23.04
CA ILE A 86 33.80 13.64 -21.82
C ILE A 86 32.56 14.48 -22.19
N LEU A 87 32.69 15.35 -23.20
CA LEU A 87 31.59 16.16 -23.69
C LEU A 87 30.47 15.31 -24.32
N SER A 88 30.81 14.31 -25.14
CA SER A 88 29.82 13.40 -25.75
C SER A 88 29.09 12.54 -24.72
N ALA A 89 29.78 12.04 -23.70
CA ALA A 89 29.15 11.27 -22.62
C ALA A 89 28.19 12.13 -21.78
N ALA A 90 28.57 13.38 -21.48
CA ALA A 90 27.70 14.32 -20.78
C ALA A 90 26.46 14.71 -21.60
N LEU A 91 26.61 14.94 -22.91
CA LEU A 91 25.49 15.22 -23.80
C LEU A 91 24.54 14.02 -23.94
N ALA A 92 25.07 12.79 -24.07
CA ALA A 92 24.25 11.59 -24.14
C ALA A 92 23.45 11.35 -22.86
N GLY A 93 24.06 11.54 -21.68
CA GLY A 93 23.37 11.45 -20.39
C GLY A 93 22.28 12.53 -20.20
N ALA A 94 22.55 13.77 -20.62
CA ALA A 94 21.58 14.85 -20.58
C ALA A 94 20.38 14.59 -21.51
N VAL A 95 20.63 14.12 -22.75
CA VAL A 95 19.57 13.78 -23.71
C VAL A 95 18.73 12.62 -23.18
N ALA A 96 19.35 11.56 -22.66
CA ALA A 96 18.62 10.44 -22.06
C ALA A 96 17.71 10.88 -20.90
N ALA A 97 18.20 11.74 -19.99
CA ALA A 97 17.43 12.28 -18.87
C ALA A 97 16.21 13.10 -19.34
N ILE A 98 16.40 13.94 -20.36
CA ILE A 98 15.33 14.74 -20.95
C ILE A 98 14.31 13.84 -21.64
N THR A 99 14.76 12.85 -22.41
CA THR A 99 13.89 11.91 -23.13
C THR A 99 13.07 11.05 -22.16
N ALA A 100 13.68 10.49 -21.11
CA ALA A 100 12.97 9.69 -20.11
C ALA A 100 11.89 10.50 -19.36
N ARG A 101 12.18 11.76 -19.01
CA ARG A 101 11.17 12.64 -18.40
C ARG A 101 10.08 13.05 -19.40
N SER A 102 10.42 13.26 -20.67
CA SER A 102 9.45 13.65 -21.70
C SER A 102 8.50 12.49 -22.07
N LEU A 103 9.01 11.25 -22.05
CA LEU A 103 8.22 10.03 -22.35
C LEU A 103 7.07 9.81 -21.36
N LEU A 104 7.22 10.22 -20.10
CA LEU A 104 6.19 10.12 -19.06
C LEU A 104 4.96 11.00 -19.30
N PHE A 105 5.06 12.06 -20.11
CA PHE A 105 3.99 13.06 -20.31
C PHE A 105 3.51 13.15 -21.77
N ILE A 106 3.85 12.16 -22.60
CA ILE A 106 3.40 12.09 -24.01
C ILE A 106 1.88 12.26 -24.19
N PRO A 107 1.00 11.81 -23.28
CA PRO A 107 -0.44 11.99 -23.46
C PRO A 107 -0.94 13.43 -23.37
N ASP A 108 -0.20 14.36 -22.73
CA ASP A 108 -0.62 15.77 -22.55
C ASP A 108 0.55 16.76 -22.67
N PRO A 109 0.82 17.29 -23.89
CA PRO A 109 1.93 18.21 -24.13
C PRO A 109 1.73 19.61 -23.53
N LEU A 110 0.50 20.03 -23.20
CA LEU A 110 0.23 21.32 -22.56
C LEU A 110 0.59 21.27 -21.07
N TYR A 111 0.25 20.16 -20.40
CA TYR A 111 0.68 19.91 -19.02
C TYR A 111 2.21 19.82 -18.90
N LEU A 112 2.89 19.16 -19.85
CA LEU A 112 4.35 19.09 -19.88
C LEU A 112 5.00 20.49 -19.92
N VAL A 113 4.51 21.38 -20.78
CA VAL A 113 5.04 22.75 -20.88
C VAL A 113 4.78 23.53 -19.60
N HIS A 114 3.59 23.43 -19.01
CA HIS A 114 3.26 24.10 -17.76
C HIS A 114 4.08 23.57 -16.57
N SER A 115 4.23 22.25 -16.46
CA SER A 115 5.07 21.58 -15.47
C SER A 115 6.55 21.98 -15.59
N LEU A 116 7.08 22.04 -16.81
CA LEU A 116 8.47 22.47 -17.06
C LEU A 116 8.70 23.94 -16.69
N ILE A 117 7.71 24.81 -16.92
CA ILE A 117 7.78 26.25 -16.56
C ILE A 117 7.68 26.43 -15.04
N THR A 118 6.82 25.67 -14.36
CA THR A 118 6.58 25.80 -12.90
C THR A 118 7.65 25.10 -12.06
N THR A 119 8.25 24.01 -12.56
CA THR A 119 9.26 23.21 -11.85
C THR A 119 10.68 23.33 -12.43
N TRP A 120 10.98 24.42 -13.14
CA TRP A 120 12.25 24.60 -13.86
C TRP A 120 13.52 24.46 -12.98
N LEU A 121 13.45 24.79 -11.69
CA LEU A 121 14.53 24.56 -10.70
C LEU A 121 14.79 23.07 -10.44
N GLN A 122 13.75 22.23 -10.49
CA GLN A 122 13.87 20.78 -10.33
C GLN A 122 14.42 20.13 -11.60
N VAL A 123 14.07 20.67 -12.78
CA VAL A 123 14.70 20.28 -14.06
C VAL A 123 16.20 20.55 -14.01
N LEU A 124 16.61 21.70 -13.48
CA LEU A 124 18.03 22.01 -13.25
C LEU A 124 18.70 21.01 -12.30
N LEU A 125 18.02 20.56 -11.24
CA LEU A 125 18.51 19.50 -10.33
C LEU A 125 18.71 18.15 -11.03
N PHE A 126 17.74 17.72 -11.85
CA PHE A 126 17.84 16.47 -12.61
C PHE A 126 18.94 16.52 -13.67
N VAL A 127 19.03 17.63 -14.41
CA VAL A 127 20.13 17.87 -15.37
C VAL A 127 21.46 17.93 -14.64
N SER A 128 21.52 18.53 -13.45
CA SER A 128 22.74 18.57 -12.62
C SER A 128 23.14 17.18 -12.10
N GLY A 129 22.17 16.33 -11.73
CA GLY A 129 22.41 14.94 -11.36
C GLY A 129 22.89 14.07 -12.54
N ALA A 130 22.33 14.26 -13.74
CA ALA A 130 22.83 13.60 -14.95
C ALA A 130 24.26 14.05 -15.30
N VAL A 131 24.56 15.35 -15.14
CA VAL A 131 25.90 15.92 -15.31
C VAL A 131 26.87 15.43 -14.23
N LEU A 132 26.40 15.22 -12.99
CA LEU A 132 27.17 14.62 -11.88
C LEU A 132 27.62 13.20 -12.24
N VAL A 133 26.69 12.35 -12.68
CA VAL A 133 26.97 10.95 -13.00
C VAL A 133 27.90 10.85 -14.22
N ALA A 134 27.70 11.70 -15.24
CA ALA A 134 28.61 11.83 -16.37
C ALA A 134 30.01 12.35 -15.95
N GLY A 135 30.07 13.30 -15.02
CA GLY A 135 31.30 13.86 -14.46
C GLY A 135 32.11 12.83 -13.67
N ILE A 136 31.45 12.04 -12.82
CA ILE A 136 32.08 10.95 -12.05
C ILE A 136 32.56 9.85 -13.00
N GLY A 137 31.78 9.48 -14.02
CA GLY A 137 32.20 8.53 -15.06
C GLY A 137 33.46 8.99 -15.80
N GLY A 138 33.57 10.30 -16.09
CA GLY A 138 34.77 10.90 -16.68
C GLY A 138 35.99 10.91 -15.75
N ILE A 139 35.78 11.05 -14.43
CA ILE A 139 36.84 10.97 -13.42
C ILE A 139 37.33 9.53 -13.24
N VAL A 140 36.42 8.55 -13.21
CA VAL A 140 36.77 7.11 -13.11
C VAL A 140 37.52 6.65 -14.35
N ALA A 141 37.07 7.03 -15.55
CA ALA A 141 37.77 6.74 -16.80
C ALA A 141 39.18 7.36 -16.84
N TYR A 142 39.40 8.48 -16.14
CA TYR A 142 40.71 9.13 -16.04
C TYR A 142 41.68 8.43 -15.09
N PHE A 143 41.20 7.85 -13.99
CA PHE A 143 42.06 7.06 -13.08
C PHE A 143 42.52 5.72 -13.70
N LEU A 144 41.84 5.25 -14.75
CA LEU A 144 42.13 4.01 -15.45
C LEU A 144 43.19 4.13 -16.57
N GLU A 145 43.52 5.34 -17.04
CA GLU A 145 44.55 5.57 -18.09
C GLU A 145 45.85 6.15 -17.49
N LYS A 146 47.00 5.54 -17.82
CA LYS A 146 48.32 5.92 -17.27
C LYS A 146 49.14 6.77 -18.27
N GLU A 147 49.81 7.80 -17.73
CA GLU A 147 50.82 8.73 -18.30
C GLU A 147 50.27 9.95 -19.10
N GLU A 148 50.79 11.20 -18.97
CA GLU A 148 52.15 11.69 -18.74
C GLU A 148 52.28 12.88 -17.73
N SER A 149 53.55 13.10 -17.36
CA SER A 149 54.29 14.12 -16.56
C SER A 149 53.81 15.59 -16.42
N GLY A 150 52.52 15.87 -16.32
CA GLY A 150 51.99 17.19 -15.93
C GLY A 150 51.26 17.13 -14.59
N GLY A 151 51.93 17.49 -13.49
CA GLY A 151 51.40 17.34 -12.13
C GLY A 151 50.00 17.97 -11.90
N TYR A 152 49.25 17.34 -10.98
CA TYR A 152 47.85 17.56 -10.60
C TYR A 152 47.39 19.02 -10.30
N ARG A 153 48.31 20.00 -10.27
CA ARG A 153 48.03 21.40 -9.89
C ARG A 153 47.22 22.19 -10.91
N GLY A 154 47.30 21.86 -12.21
CA GLY A 154 46.57 22.59 -13.26
C GLY A 154 45.06 22.30 -13.33
N LEU A 155 44.59 21.26 -12.64
CA LEU A 155 43.20 20.76 -12.75
C LEU A 155 42.39 20.89 -11.45
N LEU A 156 43.04 21.26 -10.34
CA LEU A 156 42.38 21.63 -9.08
C LEU A 156 41.27 22.69 -9.26
N PRO A 157 41.42 23.73 -10.11
CA PRO A 157 40.34 24.68 -10.35
C PRO A 157 39.14 24.05 -11.05
N VAL A 158 39.37 23.12 -11.98
CA VAL A 158 38.29 22.45 -12.74
C VAL A 158 37.55 21.45 -11.84
N ALA A 159 38.27 20.71 -11.00
CA ALA A 159 37.67 19.82 -10.01
C ALA A 159 36.88 20.59 -8.95
N ALA A 160 37.40 21.73 -8.46
CA ALA A 160 36.69 22.60 -7.51
C ALA A 160 35.43 23.23 -8.12
N VAL A 161 35.51 23.69 -9.38
CA VAL A 161 34.35 24.22 -10.11
C VAL A 161 33.32 23.11 -10.37
N ALA A 162 33.75 21.91 -10.75
CA ALA A 162 32.85 20.77 -10.92
C ALA A 162 32.16 20.43 -9.59
N VAL A 163 32.90 20.29 -8.49
CA VAL A 163 32.34 20.02 -7.15
C VAL A 163 31.40 21.14 -6.70
N ALA A 164 31.71 22.41 -6.96
CA ALA A 164 30.83 23.53 -6.64
C ALA A 164 29.53 23.49 -7.46
N ILE A 165 29.61 23.26 -8.78
CA ILE A 165 28.43 23.12 -9.64
C ILE A 165 27.59 21.89 -9.26
N ILE A 166 28.24 20.85 -8.72
CA ILE A 166 27.62 19.62 -8.25
C ILE A 166 26.92 19.80 -6.89
N THR A 167 27.55 20.50 -5.94
CA THR A 167 27.09 20.52 -4.54
C THR A 167 26.20 21.71 -4.23
N VAL A 168 26.42 22.86 -4.89
CA VAL A 168 25.72 24.11 -4.58
C VAL A 168 24.24 24.06 -4.99
N PRO A 169 23.84 23.58 -6.18
CA PRO A 169 22.42 23.55 -6.56
C PRO A 169 21.56 22.61 -5.69
N PRO A 170 21.98 21.38 -5.33
CA PRO A 170 21.24 20.55 -4.39
C PRO A 170 21.12 21.17 -3.00
N LEU A 171 22.19 21.76 -2.47
CA LEU A 171 22.15 22.43 -1.16
C LEU A 171 21.26 23.67 -1.16
N LEU A 172 21.27 24.45 -2.23
CA LEU A 172 20.36 25.60 -2.40
C LEU A 172 18.91 25.15 -2.56
N ALA A 173 18.65 24.04 -3.24
CA ALA A 173 17.30 23.51 -3.38
C ALA A 173 16.78 22.91 -2.08
N ILE A 174 17.61 22.17 -1.33
CA ILE A 174 17.27 21.68 0.02
C ILE A 174 17.00 22.87 0.95
N GLY A 175 17.85 23.91 0.90
CA GLY A 175 17.61 25.15 1.65
C GLY A 175 16.34 25.87 1.21
N GLY A 176 16.02 25.89 -0.08
CA GLY A 176 14.80 26.50 -0.62
C GLY A 176 13.53 25.73 -0.25
N ILE A 177 13.58 24.40 -0.19
CA ILE A 177 12.49 23.56 0.30
C ILE A 177 12.32 23.77 1.82
N ALA A 178 13.40 23.72 2.59
CA ALA A 178 13.36 23.94 4.04
C ALA A 178 12.90 25.36 4.43
N ALA A 179 13.13 26.36 3.56
CA ALA A 179 12.68 27.72 3.74
C ALA A 179 11.29 28.01 3.12
N GLY A 180 10.63 27.00 2.53
CA GLY A 180 9.32 27.14 1.89
C GLY A 180 9.30 27.97 0.60
N ALA A 181 10.47 28.31 0.04
CA ALA A 181 10.61 29.06 -1.20
C ALA A 181 10.46 28.19 -2.47
N ILE A 182 10.59 26.86 -2.32
CA ILE A 182 10.34 25.87 -3.37
C ILE A 182 9.23 24.94 -2.86
N PRO A 183 8.04 24.93 -3.48
CA PRO A 183 6.96 24.05 -3.06
C PRO A 183 7.36 22.58 -3.28
N PRO A 184 6.99 21.65 -2.36
CA PRO A 184 7.13 20.22 -2.60
C PRO A 184 6.34 19.86 -3.86
N ALA A 185 6.92 19.01 -4.71
CA ALA A 185 6.25 18.61 -5.94
C ALA A 185 4.93 17.90 -5.61
N PRO A 186 3.84 18.12 -6.36
CA PRO A 186 2.76 17.15 -6.37
C PRO A 186 3.35 15.83 -6.89
N TYR A 187 3.46 14.83 -6.01
CA TYR A 187 4.01 13.52 -6.33
C TYR A 187 3.11 12.71 -7.29
N SER A 188 1.94 13.25 -7.65
CA SER A 188 1.09 12.76 -8.73
C SER A 188 1.52 13.42 -10.05
N GLY A 189 2.12 12.65 -10.95
CA GLY A 189 2.51 13.09 -12.29
C GLY A 189 1.34 13.38 -13.25
N GLY A 190 0.12 13.59 -12.76
CA GLY A 190 -1.06 13.91 -13.55
C GLY A 190 -1.71 15.23 -13.14
N ALA A 191 -2.75 15.65 -13.88
CA ALA A 191 -3.66 16.67 -13.37
C ALA A 191 -4.20 16.25 -11.99
N PRO A 192 -4.51 17.19 -11.07
CA PRO A 192 -5.20 16.85 -9.83
C PRO A 192 -6.44 16.01 -10.19
N ALA A 193 -6.61 14.89 -9.50
CA ALA A 193 -7.77 14.05 -9.72
C ALA A 193 -9.04 14.88 -9.41
N GLN A 194 -10.15 14.52 -10.04
CA GLN A 194 -11.42 15.17 -9.74
C GLN A 194 -11.72 14.99 -8.25
N GLU A 195 -12.22 16.04 -7.60
CA GLU A 195 -12.66 15.97 -6.21
C GLU A 195 -13.73 14.88 -6.06
N THR A 196 -13.72 14.17 -4.93
CA THR A 196 -14.64 13.08 -4.67
C THR A 196 -15.32 13.22 -3.33
N ASP A 197 -16.64 13.09 -3.31
CA ASP A 197 -17.46 12.98 -2.09
C ASP A 197 -17.63 11.51 -1.71
N THR A 198 -17.75 11.23 -0.41
CA THR A 198 -18.23 9.91 0.04
C THR A 198 -19.75 9.84 -0.02
N TRP A 199 -20.26 8.87 -0.76
CA TRP A 199 -21.66 8.46 -0.74
C TRP A 199 -21.86 7.31 0.24
N VAL A 200 -22.97 7.33 0.98
CA VAL A 200 -23.40 6.26 1.91
C VAL A 200 -24.85 5.89 1.64
N LEU A 201 -25.15 4.60 1.60
CA LEU A 201 -26.49 4.06 1.34
C LEU A 201 -26.84 2.95 2.32
N LYS A 202 -28.02 3.07 2.93
CA LYS A 202 -28.65 1.99 3.69
C LYS A 202 -29.73 1.30 2.86
N VAL A 203 -29.63 -0.02 2.82
CA VAL A 203 -30.58 -0.91 2.13
C VAL A 203 -31.16 -1.88 3.15
N SER A 204 -32.48 -2.08 3.10
CA SER A 204 -33.16 -3.11 3.89
C SER A 204 -32.83 -4.52 3.41
N ALA A 205 -33.10 -5.53 4.24
CA ALA A 205 -32.99 -6.94 3.84
C ALA A 205 -33.83 -7.28 2.58
N GLY A 206 -34.94 -6.56 2.37
CA GLY A 206 -35.84 -6.73 1.23
C GLY A 206 -35.41 -6.01 -0.06
N GLY A 207 -34.31 -5.25 -0.03
CA GLY A 207 -33.82 -4.50 -1.20
C GLY A 207 -34.50 -3.15 -1.41
N GLU A 208 -35.21 -2.64 -0.39
CA GLU A 208 -35.72 -1.26 -0.38
C GLU A 208 -34.63 -0.31 0.13
N PHE A 209 -34.46 0.81 -0.56
CA PHE A 209 -33.53 1.88 -0.16
C PHE A 209 -34.15 2.67 0.99
N GLU A 210 -33.47 2.70 2.14
CA GLU A 210 -33.97 3.36 3.35
C GLU A 210 -33.56 4.83 3.39
N TRP A 211 -32.28 5.10 3.16
CA TRP A 211 -31.75 6.45 3.06
C TRP A 211 -30.42 6.47 2.30
N GLU A 212 -30.07 7.66 1.82
CA GLU A 212 -28.81 7.98 1.17
C GLU A 212 -28.26 9.27 1.79
N ALA A 213 -26.94 9.30 2.01
CA ALA A 213 -26.22 10.47 2.50
C ALA A 213 -24.96 10.72 1.67
N ARG A 214 -24.50 11.97 1.69
CA ARG A 214 -23.20 12.38 1.16
C ARG A 214 -22.40 13.07 2.25
N ALA A 215 -21.12 12.74 2.31
CA ALA A 215 -20.14 13.37 3.18
C ALA A 215 -19.01 13.92 2.31
N ASP A 216 -18.84 15.24 2.39
CA ASP A 216 -17.70 15.99 1.87
C ASP A 216 -16.71 16.15 3.05
N ILE A 217 -15.60 15.44 2.98
CA ILE A 217 -14.61 15.33 4.05
C ILE A 217 -13.39 16.20 3.69
N ASP A 218 -12.86 16.02 2.48
CA ASP A 218 -11.78 16.78 1.84
C ASP A 218 -11.79 16.55 0.31
N ALA A 219 -10.78 17.04 -0.42
CA ALA A 219 -10.68 16.92 -1.88
C ALA A 219 -10.73 15.46 -2.40
N TYR A 220 -10.36 14.45 -1.60
CA TYR A 220 -10.32 13.05 -2.03
C TYR A 220 -10.91 12.11 -0.97
N ASP A 221 -12.24 12.08 -0.89
CA ASP A 221 -12.91 11.26 0.11
C ASP A 221 -12.98 9.79 -0.28
N GLN A 222 -12.33 8.94 0.52
CA GLN A 222 -12.48 7.50 0.43
C GLN A 222 -12.99 6.92 1.75
N PRO A 223 -14.11 6.17 1.73
CA PRO A 223 -14.57 5.50 2.94
C PRO A 223 -13.59 4.40 3.32
N ASP A 224 -13.22 4.38 4.60
CA ASP A 224 -12.34 3.36 5.13
C ASP A 224 -13.08 2.23 5.78
N ILE A 225 -13.91 2.59 6.75
CA ILE A 225 -14.58 1.65 7.64
C ILE A 225 -16.01 2.14 7.86
N LEU A 226 -16.93 1.19 7.83
CA LEU A 226 -18.30 1.37 8.27
C LEU A 226 -18.52 0.52 9.51
N VAL A 227 -19.25 1.05 10.49
CA VAL A 227 -19.62 0.30 11.68
C VAL A 227 -21.02 0.66 12.12
N GLU A 228 -21.81 -0.36 12.45
CA GLU A 228 -23.11 -0.19 13.09
C GLU A 228 -22.90 0.16 14.57
N CYS A 229 -23.56 1.21 15.01
CA CYS A 229 -23.52 1.72 16.36
C CYS A 229 -24.86 1.44 17.06
N ARG A 230 -24.91 1.63 18.37
CA ARG A 230 -26.15 1.41 19.15
C ARG A 230 -27.32 2.30 18.68
N ASP A 231 -27.01 3.52 18.26
CA ASP A 231 -27.98 4.58 17.94
C ASP A 231 -27.79 5.11 16.50
N GLY A 232 -27.35 4.24 15.57
CA GLY A 232 -27.15 4.58 14.17
C GLY A 232 -25.89 3.95 13.57
N PHE A 233 -25.14 4.71 12.78
CA PHE A 233 -23.99 4.21 12.03
C PHE A 233 -22.81 5.16 12.10
N ALA A 234 -21.60 4.65 11.93
CA ALA A 234 -20.40 5.48 11.78
C ALA A 234 -19.66 5.15 10.48
N LEU A 235 -19.19 6.21 9.83
CA LEU A 235 -18.23 6.17 8.74
C LEU A 235 -16.91 6.73 9.23
N ALA A 236 -15.82 6.04 8.93
CA ALA A 236 -14.48 6.59 9.05
C ALA A 236 -13.82 6.76 7.69
N ALA A 237 -13.03 7.83 7.55
CA ALA A 237 -12.18 8.10 6.39
C ALA A 237 -10.84 8.69 6.86
N THR A 238 -9.75 8.34 6.18
CA THR A 238 -8.40 8.85 6.45
C THR A 238 -8.05 9.94 5.45
N GLU A 239 -7.84 11.15 5.94
CA GLU A 239 -7.17 12.24 5.24
C GLU A 239 -5.65 12.07 5.37
N TYR A 240 -4.95 12.06 4.23
CA TYR A 240 -3.50 11.88 4.21
C TYR A 240 -2.78 13.23 4.26
N GLY A 241 -2.16 13.53 5.39
CA GLY A 241 -1.40 14.75 5.60
C GLY A 241 0.12 14.57 5.44
N GLN A 242 0.84 15.69 5.27
CA GLN A 242 2.30 15.69 5.11
C GLN A 242 3.05 15.31 6.40
N GLU A 243 2.51 15.67 7.57
CA GLU A 243 3.16 15.44 8.87
C GLU A 243 2.51 14.29 9.66
N GLN A 244 1.20 14.08 9.46
CA GLN A 244 0.39 13.00 10.04
C GLN A 244 -0.93 12.91 9.26
N ASN A 245 -1.58 11.76 9.32
CA ASN A 245 -2.93 11.54 8.82
C ASN A 245 -3.98 11.93 9.86
N THR A 246 -5.13 12.36 9.36
CA THR A 246 -6.31 12.68 10.15
C THR A 246 -7.41 11.67 9.85
N ALA A 247 -7.94 11.01 10.87
CA ALA A 247 -9.15 10.21 10.76
C ALA A 247 -10.38 11.08 10.99
N HIS A 248 -11.29 11.10 10.02
CA HIS A 248 -12.59 11.72 10.12
C HIS A 248 -13.60 10.64 10.50
N ILE A 249 -14.34 10.85 11.59
CA ILE A 249 -15.39 9.95 12.07
C ILE A 249 -16.72 10.70 11.99
N ILE A 250 -17.62 10.22 11.15
CA ILE A 250 -18.93 10.79 10.91
C ILE A 250 -19.98 9.84 11.46
N LEU A 251 -20.80 10.33 12.40
CA LEU A 251 -21.91 9.57 12.97
C LEU A 251 -23.21 9.96 12.29
N TYR A 252 -23.96 8.95 11.87
CA TYR A 252 -25.29 9.05 11.30
C TYR A 252 -26.32 8.50 12.29
N ASP A 253 -27.50 9.10 12.34
CA ASP A 253 -28.67 8.49 12.98
C ASP A 253 -29.25 7.35 12.13
N ASP A 254 -30.25 6.64 12.66
CA ASP A 254 -30.94 5.56 11.93
C ASP A 254 -31.60 6.03 10.61
N GLY A 255 -31.85 7.34 10.47
CA GLY A 255 -32.41 7.95 9.27
C GLY A 255 -31.37 8.52 8.30
N GLY A 256 -30.08 8.34 8.55
CA GLY A 256 -29.00 8.83 7.70
C GLY A 256 -28.62 10.30 7.89
N ASN A 257 -29.11 10.99 8.93
CA ASN A 257 -28.69 12.36 9.23
C ASN A 257 -27.39 12.38 10.01
N ILE A 258 -26.47 13.27 9.64
CA ILE A 258 -25.21 13.46 10.37
C ILE A 258 -25.51 14.04 11.76
N GLN A 259 -25.20 13.28 12.80
CA GLN A 259 -25.31 13.71 14.20
C GLN A 259 -24.05 14.45 14.66
N SER A 260 -22.88 13.99 14.23
CA SER A 260 -21.60 14.59 14.59
C SER A 260 -20.50 14.21 13.61
N HIS A 261 -19.50 15.08 13.52
CA HIS A 261 -18.26 14.86 12.80
C HIS A 261 -17.10 15.20 13.73
N SER A 262 -16.19 14.24 13.95
CA SER A 262 -15.00 14.40 14.78
C SER A 262 -13.75 14.04 13.98
N THR A 263 -12.63 14.65 14.33
CA THR A 263 -11.33 14.41 13.68
C THR A 263 -10.30 13.94 14.71
N VAL A 264 -9.52 12.92 14.37
CA VAL A 264 -8.52 12.31 15.25
C VAL A 264 -7.19 12.21 14.50
N ALA A 265 -6.08 12.66 15.09
CA ALA A 265 -4.77 12.40 14.51
C ALA A 265 -4.38 10.93 14.71
N THR A 266 -4.15 10.18 13.62
CA THR A 266 -3.91 8.72 13.65
C THR A 266 -2.48 8.30 13.26
N GLY A 267 -1.53 9.24 13.25
CA GLY A 267 -0.17 8.96 12.80
C GLY A 267 -0.12 8.72 11.30
N TYR A 268 0.68 7.78 10.82
CA TYR A 268 0.74 7.44 9.39
C TYR A 268 0.01 6.12 9.10
N GLY A 269 -0.59 6.04 7.92
CA GLY A 269 -1.31 4.85 7.44
C GLY A 269 -2.83 5.02 7.49
N ARG A 270 -3.50 4.14 6.75
CA ARG A 270 -4.96 4.10 6.68
C ARG A 270 -5.56 3.53 7.96
N MET A 271 -6.79 3.92 8.31
CA MET A 271 -7.56 3.22 9.33
C MET A 271 -7.86 1.77 8.93
N THR A 272 -7.70 0.85 9.89
CA THR A 272 -7.85 -0.60 9.68
C THR A 272 -8.95 -1.21 10.54
N ALA A 273 -9.26 -0.59 11.69
CA ALA A 273 -10.44 -0.93 12.48
C ALA A 273 -11.03 0.31 13.19
N LEU A 274 -12.36 0.35 13.30
CA LEU A 274 -13.11 1.31 14.11
C LEU A 274 -14.14 0.53 14.93
N VAL A 275 -14.09 0.66 16.26
CA VAL A 275 -14.95 -0.10 17.16
C VAL A 275 -15.63 0.83 18.17
N PRO A 276 -16.97 0.96 18.14
CA PRO A 276 -17.71 1.75 19.12
C PRO A 276 -17.57 1.15 20.52
N ARG A 277 -17.52 2.01 21.54
CA ARG A 277 -17.36 1.60 22.95
C ARG A 277 -18.64 1.82 23.74
N ILE A 278 -18.92 0.93 24.69
CA ILE A 278 -20.13 0.99 25.53
C ILE A 278 -20.20 2.30 26.34
N ASN A 279 -19.04 2.79 26.77
CA ASN A 279 -18.92 4.06 27.52
C ASN A 279 -18.79 5.30 26.61
N GLY A 280 -19.07 5.17 25.31
CA GLY A 280 -18.94 6.23 24.33
C GLY A 280 -17.54 6.36 23.72
N GLY A 281 -17.48 6.98 22.54
CA GLY A 281 -16.27 7.09 21.71
C GLY A 281 -15.89 5.78 21.03
N PHE A 282 -14.64 5.69 20.58
CA PHE A 282 -14.16 4.61 19.72
C PHE A 282 -12.80 4.08 20.14
N ALA A 283 -12.57 2.79 19.86
CA ALA A 283 -11.22 2.26 19.70
C ALA A 283 -10.89 2.24 18.20
N ILE A 284 -9.73 2.78 17.84
CA ILE A 284 -9.27 2.97 16.47
C ILE A 284 -7.94 2.24 16.30
N ALA A 285 -7.77 1.61 15.15
CA ALA A 285 -6.51 1.06 14.68
C ALA A 285 -6.16 1.61 13.29
N SER A 286 -4.86 1.67 13.00
CA SER A 286 -4.33 2.04 11.68
C SER A 286 -3.38 0.97 11.12
N GLU A 287 -2.86 1.18 9.92
CA GLU A 287 -1.78 0.37 9.33
C GLU A 287 -0.45 0.53 10.08
N ASN A 288 -0.33 1.60 10.86
CA ASN A 288 0.64 1.65 11.92
C ASN A 288 0.05 0.90 13.13
N PRO A 289 0.69 -0.19 13.61
CA PRO A 289 0.24 -1.02 14.72
C PRO A 289 0.22 -0.27 16.07
N GLU A 290 -0.73 0.65 16.19
CA GLU A 290 -1.10 1.42 17.36
C GLU A 290 -2.63 1.32 17.52
N ILE A 291 -3.06 1.29 18.77
CA ILE A 291 -4.46 1.41 19.14
C ILE A 291 -4.65 2.75 19.84
N LEU A 292 -5.65 3.49 19.38
CA LEU A 292 -6.08 4.76 19.95
C LEU A 292 -7.45 4.55 20.60
N ARG A 293 -7.60 5.00 21.83
CA ARG A 293 -8.93 5.16 22.45
C ARG A 293 -9.28 6.62 22.43
N VAL A 294 -10.40 6.95 21.79
CA VAL A 294 -10.91 8.32 21.70
C VAL A 294 -12.27 8.42 22.35
N ASP A 295 -12.59 9.57 22.92
CA ASP A 295 -13.95 9.85 23.41
C ASP A 295 -14.91 10.19 22.27
N ALA A 296 -16.15 10.58 22.61
CA ALA A 296 -17.17 10.92 21.62
C ALA A 296 -16.91 12.25 20.87
N ALA A 297 -16.00 13.09 21.39
CA ALA A 297 -15.59 14.33 20.73
C ALA A 297 -14.35 14.13 19.82
N GLY A 298 -13.77 12.92 19.82
CA GLY A 298 -12.54 12.62 19.09
C GLY A 298 -11.26 12.90 19.87
N GLU A 299 -11.34 13.24 21.16
CA GLU A 299 -10.15 13.47 21.98
C GLU A 299 -9.49 12.14 22.36
N VAL A 300 -8.18 12.04 22.18
CA VAL A 300 -7.40 10.83 22.49
C VAL A 300 -7.28 10.67 24.00
N LEU A 301 -7.94 9.65 24.54
CA LEU A 301 -7.89 9.27 25.96
C LEU A 301 -6.59 8.54 26.29
N TRP A 302 -6.17 7.61 25.43
CA TRP A 302 -4.87 6.94 25.53
C TRP A 302 -4.47 6.34 24.18
N LYS A 303 -3.17 6.03 24.04
CA LYS A 303 -2.60 5.33 22.88
C LYS A 303 -1.68 4.20 23.31
N GLN A 304 -1.67 3.11 22.55
CA GLN A 304 -0.86 1.91 22.83
C GLN A 304 -0.21 1.41 21.54
N SER A 305 1.12 1.49 21.46
CA SER A 305 1.88 0.90 20.36
C SER A 305 2.06 -0.60 20.57
N LEU A 306 1.80 -1.41 19.54
CA LEU A 306 1.80 -2.87 19.60
C LEU A 306 3.09 -3.53 19.09
N VAL A 307 3.90 -2.82 18.31
CA VAL A 307 5.21 -3.30 17.84
C VAL A 307 6.30 -2.23 18.00
N ASN A 308 7.54 -2.70 17.90
CA ASN A 308 8.71 -1.85 17.87
C ASN A 308 8.87 -1.24 16.46
N GLU A 309 9.17 0.05 16.38
CA GLU A 309 9.16 0.92 15.17
C GLU A 309 9.87 0.36 13.92
N SER A 310 10.68 -0.69 14.07
CA SER A 310 11.53 -1.26 13.02
C SER A 310 10.87 -2.33 12.13
N ARG A 311 9.63 -2.77 12.38
CA ARG A 311 9.04 -3.95 11.70
C ARG A 311 8.05 -3.66 10.56
N GLY A 312 7.72 -2.40 10.30
CA GLY A 312 6.85 -2.04 9.18
C GLY A 312 5.37 -2.30 9.43
N MET A 313 4.57 -1.91 8.43
CA MET A 313 3.11 -1.78 8.46
C MET A 313 2.42 -3.13 8.65
N ALA A 314 1.80 -3.34 9.81
CA ALA A 314 0.94 -4.49 10.07
C ALA A 314 -0.43 -3.95 10.47
N SER A 315 -1.47 -4.32 9.73
CA SER A 315 -2.82 -3.86 10.06
C SER A 315 -3.28 -4.53 11.35
N VAL A 316 -4.05 -3.79 12.15
CA VAL A 316 -4.59 -4.27 13.41
C VAL A 316 -6.09 -4.38 13.25
N SER A 317 -6.60 -5.58 13.42
CA SER A 317 -8.04 -5.81 13.48
C SER A 317 -8.52 -5.68 14.92
N LEU A 318 -9.69 -5.07 15.11
CA LEU A 318 -10.30 -4.89 16.43
C LEU A 318 -11.70 -5.48 16.47
N LEU A 319 -12.08 -6.05 17.61
CA LEU A 319 -13.44 -6.50 17.90
C LEU A 319 -13.85 -6.09 19.31
N ALA A 320 -14.99 -5.42 19.46
CA ALA A 320 -15.59 -5.17 20.77
C ALA A 320 -16.15 -6.46 21.38
N LEU A 321 -16.01 -6.59 22.70
CA LEU A 321 -16.69 -7.61 23.49
C LEU A 321 -17.78 -6.95 24.36
N ASP A 322 -18.78 -7.73 24.74
CA ASP A 322 -19.96 -7.28 25.50
C ASP A 322 -19.66 -6.72 26.91
N ASP A 323 -18.46 -6.98 27.43
CA ASP A 323 -18.02 -6.56 28.77
C ASP A 323 -17.08 -5.35 28.76
N ASN A 324 -17.19 -4.51 27.73
CA ASN A 324 -16.36 -3.33 27.51
C ASN A 324 -14.86 -3.65 27.43
N ARG A 325 -14.51 -4.88 27.05
CA ARG A 325 -13.18 -5.23 26.55
C ARG A 325 -13.17 -5.20 25.02
N TYR A 326 -12.01 -5.40 24.43
CA TYR A 326 -11.89 -5.64 23.00
C TYR A 326 -10.74 -6.61 22.74
N VAL A 327 -10.80 -7.28 21.60
CA VAL A 327 -9.71 -8.11 21.09
C VAL A 327 -9.03 -7.36 19.97
N ALA A 328 -7.70 -7.30 20.03
CA ALA A 328 -6.84 -6.81 18.97
C ALA A 328 -6.06 -7.96 18.38
N VAL A 329 -5.97 -8.00 17.05
CA VAL A 329 -5.18 -9.00 16.32
C VAL A 329 -4.24 -8.29 15.37
N TRP A 330 -2.95 -8.62 15.44
CA TRP A 330 -1.90 -8.04 14.63
C TRP A 330 -0.77 -9.04 14.48
N GLU A 331 -0.11 -9.06 13.31
CA GLU A 331 0.92 -10.05 12.99
C GLU A 331 0.47 -11.48 13.41
N GLU A 332 1.25 -12.16 14.25
CA GLU A 332 0.93 -13.50 14.75
C GLU A 332 0.38 -13.47 16.18
N GLN A 333 -0.26 -12.37 16.59
CA GLN A 333 -0.71 -12.14 17.97
C GLN A 333 -2.19 -11.79 18.04
N ALA A 334 -2.87 -12.36 19.03
CA ALA A 334 -4.16 -11.87 19.50
C ALA A 334 -4.02 -11.44 20.96
N ALA A 335 -4.62 -10.32 21.34
CA ALA A 335 -4.68 -9.90 22.73
C ALA A 335 -6.06 -9.36 23.10
N CYS A 336 -6.50 -9.65 24.32
CA CYS A 336 -7.65 -8.98 24.90
C CYS A 336 -7.18 -7.83 25.78
N MET A 337 -7.84 -6.70 25.62
CA MET A 337 -7.52 -5.45 26.27
C MET A 337 -8.76 -4.92 27.00
N ASN A 338 -8.54 -4.31 28.16
CA ASN A 338 -9.55 -3.51 28.84
C ASN A 338 -9.70 -2.15 28.15
N ASP A 339 -10.84 -1.47 28.36
CA ASP A 339 -11.10 -0.14 27.79
C ASP A 339 -10.07 0.93 28.19
N ASN A 340 -9.31 0.72 29.28
CA ASN A 340 -8.22 1.59 29.72
C ASN A 340 -6.86 1.26 29.09
N GLY A 341 -6.80 0.35 28.12
CA GLY A 341 -5.58 -0.07 27.43
C GLY A 341 -4.75 -1.12 28.17
N THR A 342 -5.20 -1.61 29.34
CA THR A 342 -4.47 -2.68 30.04
C THR A 342 -4.73 -4.04 29.40
N MET A 343 -3.67 -4.80 29.15
CA MET A 343 -3.74 -6.12 28.54
C MET A 343 -4.18 -7.18 29.56
N VAL A 344 -5.22 -7.95 29.20
CA VAL A 344 -5.77 -9.04 30.01
C VAL A 344 -5.05 -10.35 29.70
N TRP A 345 -4.94 -10.66 28.42
CA TRP A 345 -4.22 -11.82 27.91
C TRP A 345 -3.62 -11.51 26.54
N GLN A 346 -2.59 -12.26 26.18
CA GLN A 346 -1.98 -12.25 24.86
C GLN A 346 -1.65 -13.69 24.46
N THR A 347 -2.05 -14.06 23.26
CA THR A 347 -1.93 -15.40 22.73
C THR A 347 -1.20 -15.37 21.39
N PRO A 348 -0.06 -16.08 21.26
CA PRO A 348 0.58 -16.26 19.98
C PRO A 348 -0.28 -17.19 19.11
N LEU A 349 -0.65 -16.71 17.93
CA LEU A 349 -1.44 -17.47 16.96
C LEU A 349 -0.58 -18.51 16.24
N GLY A 350 0.70 -18.18 15.99
CA GLY A 350 1.66 -19.05 15.31
C GLY A 350 1.33 -19.28 13.84
N ALA A 351 0.57 -18.35 13.24
CA ALA A 351 0.27 -18.35 11.81
C ALA A 351 1.56 -18.09 11.03
N VAL A 352 1.86 -18.90 10.02
CA VAL A 352 3.13 -18.82 9.28
C VAL A 352 2.85 -18.30 7.87
N GLY A 353 2.74 -16.98 7.70
CA GLY A 353 2.55 -16.36 6.38
C GLY A 353 1.51 -15.25 6.38
N GLY A 354 1.57 -14.40 5.36
CA GLY A 354 0.62 -13.31 5.12
C GLY A 354 1.17 -11.91 5.46
N ILE A 355 0.75 -10.93 4.67
CA ILE A 355 1.02 -9.50 4.89
C ILE A 355 -0.31 -8.78 5.13
N GLY A 356 -0.80 -8.82 6.36
CA GLY A 356 -1.38 -7.60 6.92
C GLY A 356 -2.66 -7.75 7.72
N TYR A 357 -3.71 -8.45 7.25
CA TYR A 357 -5.07 -8.34 7.81
C TYR A 357 -5.60 -9.62 8.44
N HIS A 358 -6.13 -9.50 9.68
CA HIS A 358 -6.60 -10.63 10.48
C HIS A 358 -8.04 -10.43 10.96
N PRO A 359 -9.05 -10.69 10.12
CA PRO A 359 -10.42 -10.42 10.52
C PRO A 359 -10.83 -11.27 11.73
N VAL A 360 -11.52 -10.64 12.67
CA VAL A 360 -11.87 -11.21 13.97
C VAL A 360 -13.37 -11.06 14.20
N TYR A 361 -14.00 -12.16 14.59
CA TYR A 361 -15.44 -12.26 14.75
C TYR A 361 -15.82 -12.74 16.15
N PRO A 362 -16.95 -12.27 16.70
CA PRO A 362 -17.46 -12.74 17.97
C PRO A 362 -17.89 -14.20 17.84
N ALA A 363 -17.82 -14.91 18.95
CA ALA A 363 -18.19 -16.31 18.99
C ALA A 363 -18.61 -16.71 20.42
N PRO A 364 -19.21 -17.90 20.63
CA PRO A 364 -19.88 -18.24 21.89
C PRO A 364 -19.04 -18.06 23.13
N GLU A 365 -19.75 -17.84 24.24
CA GLU A 365 -19.18 -17.73 25.60
C GLU A 365 -18.14 -16.60 25.75
N GLY A 366 -18.19 -15.60 24.87
CA GLY A 366 -17.26 -14.47 24.86
C GLY A 366 -15.87 -14.81 24.32
N GLY A 367 -15.75 -15.91 23.57
CA GLY A 367 -14.57 -16.20 22.77
C GLY A 367 -14.57 -15.46 21.43
N VAL A 368 -13.52 -15.67 20.65
CA VAL A 368 -13.41 -15.09 19.29
C VAL A 368 -13.02 -16.13 18.25
N LEU A 369 -13.33 -15.83 16.99
CA LEU A 369 -12.87 -16.55 15.81
C LEU A 369 -11.98 -15.61 15.00
N VAL A 370 -10.72 -15.98 14.83
CA VAL A 370 -9.73 -15.19 14.08
C VAL A 370 -9.41 -15.91 12.78
N PHE A 371 -9.39 -15.17 11.68
CA PHE A 371 -8.87 -15.66 10.42
C PHE A 371 -7.52 -15.03 10.11
N SER A 372 -6.66 -15.80 9.47
CA SER A 372 -5.39 -15.34 8.94
C SER A 372 -5.15 -15.96 7.57
N GLU A 373 -4.45 -15.23 6.70
CA GLU A 373 -3.76 -15.85 5.58
C GLU A 373 -2.81 -16.92 6.14
N GLY A 374 -3.07 -18.17 5.78
CA GLY A 374 -2.32 -19.33 6.20
C GLY A 374 -1.00 -19.44 5.46
N ARG A 375 -0.43 -20.65 5.48
CA ARG A 375 0.90 -20.87 4.93
C ARG A 375 0.92 -20.72 3.41
N ASN A 376 1.80 -19.84 2.92
CA ASN A 376 2.15 -19.79 1.51
C ASN A 376 2.84 -21.10 1.11
N VAL A 377 2.20 -21.90 0.27
CA VAL A 377 2.79 -23.14 -0.27
C VAL A 377 3.04 -22.95 -1.75
N PHE A 378 4.27 -23.25 -2.16
CA PHE A 378 4.61 -23.33 -3.57
C PHE A 378 4.19 -24.70 -4.09
N VAL A 379 3.17 -24.74 -4.95
CA VAL A 379 2.64 -25.98 -5.55
C VAL A 379 2.90 -25.93 -7.05
N GLY A 380 3.91 -26.69 -7.49
CA GLY A 380 4.32 -26.72 -8.90
C GLY A 380 4.95 -25.40 -9.34
N ASP A 381 4.23 -24.59 -10.10
CA ASP A 381 4.62 -23.29 -10.66
C ASP A 381 3.76 -22.12 -10.17
N HIS A 382 2.91 -22.33 -9.16
CA HIS A 382 2.01 -21.32 -8.60
C HIS A 382 2.12 -21.23 -7.06
N PHE A 383 1.63 -20.12 -6.51
CA PHE A 383 1.48 -19.93 -5.06
C PHE A 383 0.04 -20.23 -4.65
N GLU A 384 -0.12 -21.01 -3.58
CA GLU A 384 -1.39 -21.22 -2.91
C GLU A 384 -1.36 -20.56 -1.53
N VAL A 385 -2.46 -19.88 -1.19
CA VAL A 385 -2.67 -19.24 0.11
C VAL A 385 -3.92 -19.87 0.72
N TYR A 386 -3.72 -20.65 1.77
CA TYR A 386 -4.80 -21.27 2.52
C TYR A 386 -5.39 -20.28 3.53
N LEU A 387 -6.67 -20.35 3.81
CA LEU A 387 -7.31 -19.58 4.88
C LEU A 387 -7.22 -20.36 6.20
N GLN A 388 -6.60 -19.81 7.23
CA GLN A 388 -6.58 -20.45 8.56
C GLN A 388 -7.61 -19.80 9.48
N ALA A 389 -8.44 -20.61 10.14
CA ALA A 389 -9.31 -20.16 11.21
C ALA A 389 -8.81 -20.67 12.57
N ILE A 390 -8.82 -19.78 13.56
CA ILE A 390 -8.33 -20.01 14.91
C ILE A 390 -9.42 -19.62 15.90
N ARG A 391 -9.91 -20.59 16.66
CA ARG A 391 -10.90 -20.36 17.72
C ARG A 391 -10.21 -20.16 19.05
N LEU A 392 -10.50 -19.03 19.70
CA LEU A 392 -10.04 -18.74 21.06
C LEU A 392 -11.22 -18.65 22.02
N ASP A 393 -11.05 -19.14 23.24
CA ASP A 393 -11.99 -18.92 24.34
C ASP A 393 -11.88 -17.48 24.90
N ARG A 394 -12.73 -17.14 25.87
CA ARG A 394 -12.74 -15.82 26.53
C ARG A 394 -11.43 -15.45 27.24
N ASN A 395 -10.63 -16.44 27.59
CA ASN A 395 -9.35 -16.30 28.28
C ASN A 395 -8.15 -16.30 27.31
N GLY A 396 -8.41 -16.36 26.00
CA GLY A 396 -7.37 -16.42 24.97
C GLY A 396 -6.77 -17.82 24.77
N THR A 397 -7.35 -18.87 25.36
CA THR A 397 -6.89 -20.24 25.10
C THR A 397 -7.33 -20.64 23.70
N VAL A 398 -6.40 -21.14 22.88
CA VAL A 398 -6.75 -21.68 21.57
C VAL A 398 -7.45 -23.02 21.73
N LEU A 399 -8.73 -23.08 21.34
CA LEU A 399 -9.55 -24.29 21.37
C LEU A 399 -9.20 -25.19 20.18
N TRP A 400 -9.09 -24.61 18.99
CA TRP A 400 -8.69 -25.33 17.78
C TRP A 400 -8.13 -24.40 16.70
N ARG A 401 -7.42 -25.01 15.75
CA ARG A 401 -6.98 -24.41 14.49
C ARG A 401 -7.43 -25.29 13.34
N ARG A 402 -7.83 -24.68 12.23
CA ARG A 402 -8.21 -25.37 11.00
C ARG A 402 -7.71 -24.58 9.81
N ASP A 403 -7.10 -25.29 8.87
CA ASP A 403 -6.71 -24.75 7.58
C ASP A 403 -7.79 -25.13 6.57
N PHE A 404 -8.28 -24.13 5.84
CA PHE A 404 -9.25 -24.25 4.77
C PHE A 404 -8.62 -23.69 3.50
N GLY A 405 -9.11 -24.14 2.36
CA GLY A 405 -8.72 -23.51 1.12
C GLY A 405 -8.82 -24.43 -0.08
N SER A 406 -8.70 -23.80 -1.23
CA SER A 406 -8.67 -24.42 -2.54
C SER A 406 -7.34 -24.08 -3.23
N GLY A 407 -7.05 -24.66 -4.40
CA GLY A 407 -5.78 -24.47 -5.10
C GLY A 407 -5.56 -23.08 -5.71
N GLY A 408 -5.84 -21.99 -4.98
CA GLY A 408 -5.78 -20.60 -5.42
C GLY A 408 -5.35 -19.62 -4.33
N LEU A 409 -5.58 -18.33 -4.58
CA LEU A 409 -5.46 -17.27 -3.57
C LEU A 409 -6.81 -17.12 -2.86
N ASP A 410 -6.92 -17.65 -1.65
CA ASP A 410 -8.15 -17.62 -0.88
C ASP A 410 -8.26 -16.32 -0.06
N GLU A 411 -9.32 -15.55 -0.29
CA GLU A 411 -9.66 -14.29 0.38
C GLU A 411 -10.93 -14.47 1.21
N LEU A 412 -10.89 -14.13 2.50
CA LEU A 412 -12.10 -14.11 3.33
C LEU A 412 -12.97 -12.92 2.95
N LEU A 413 -14.22 -13.19 2.54
CA LEU A 413 -15.23 -12.16 2.29
C LEU A 413 -16.04 -11.86 3.54
N GLY A 414 -16.26 -12.87 4.40
CA GLY A 414 -17.01 -12.71 5.63
C GLY A 414 -17.09 -13.96 6.48
N ALA A 415 -17.22 -13.80 7.79
CA ALA A 415 -17.65 -14.86 8.69
C ALA A 415 -18.64 -14.31 9.72
N TRP A 416 -19.59 -15.14 10.14
CA TRP A 416 -20.53 -14.79 11.20
C TRP A 416 -21.06 -16.03 11.88
N GLU A 417 -21.54 -15.86 13.10
CA GLU A 417 -22.26 -16.90 13.80
C GLU A 417 -23.73 -16.91 13.35
N THR A 418 -24.21 -18.06 12.87
CA THR A 418 -25.62 -18.21 12.45
C THR A 418 -26.49 -18.60 13.62
N VAL A 419 -25.98 -19.50 14.46
CA VAL A 419 -26.54 -19.94 15.74
C VAL A 419 -25.38 -20.27 16.66
N PRO A 420 -25.55 -20.23 18.00
CA PRO A 420 -24.48 -20.58 18.94
C PRO A 420 -23.74 -21.87 18.56
N GLY A 421 -22.45 -21.76 18.27
CA GLY A 421 -21.57 -22.85 17.87
C GLY A 421 -21.60 -23.23 16.39
N ARG A 422 -22.24 -22.44 15.52
CA ARG A 422 -22.15 -22.62 14.05
C ARG A 422 -21.70 -21.35 13.36
N PHE A 423 -20.59 -21.47 12.65
CA PHE A 423 -19.97 -20.36 11.94
C PHE A 423 -20.23 -20.52 10.45
N SER A 424 -20.84 -19.51 9.85
CA SER A 424 -20.96 -19.38 8.41
C SER A 424 -19.79 -18.57 7.87
N ILE A 425 -19.16 -19.06 6.81
CA ILE A 425 -17.99 -18.45 6.20
C ILE A 425 -18.22 -18.34 4.71
N LEU A 426 -17.94 -17.15 4.19
CA LEU A 426 -17.92 -16.84 2.78
C LEU A 426 -16.50 -16.43 2.39
N TYR A 427 -15.94 -17.11 1.39
CA TYR A 427 -14.61 -16.79 0.89
C TYR A 427 -14.54 -16.92 -0.63
N ARG A 428 -13.58 -16.23 -1.23
CA ARG A 428 -13.28 -16.25 -2.66
C ARG A 428 -11.97 -16.98 -2.87
N SER A 429 -11.91 -17.88 -3.84
CA SER A 429 -10.63 -18.37 -4.37
C SER A 429 -10.34 -17.78 -5.73
N THR A 430 -9.23 -17.07 -5.84
CA THR A 430 -8.75 -16.51 -7.09
C THR A 430 -7.71 -17.43 -7.72
N THR A 431 -7.99 -17.91 -8.92
CA THR A 431 -7.05 -18.68 -9.74
C THR A 431 -6.65 -17.87 -10.96
N PHE A 432 -5.53 -18.22 -11.59
CA PHE A 432 -4.98 -17.47 -12.73
C PHE A 432 -4.80 -18.36 -13.97
N PRO A 433 -5.89 -18.96 -14.50
CA PRO A 433 -5.80 -19.77 -15.72
C PRO A 433 -5.38 -18.92 -16.93
N LYS A 434 -4.79 -19.60 -17.92
CA LYS A 434 -4.55 -19.01 -19.25
C LYS A 434 -5.82 -19.12 -20.09
N ASP A 435 -6.22 -18.01 -20.69
CA ASP A 435 -7.29 -17.99 -21.69
C ASP A 435 -6.87 -18.74 -22.98
N PHE A 436 -7.80 -18.85 -23.93
CA PHE A 436 -7.54 -19.54 -25.22
C PHE A 436 -6.42 -18.88 -26.06
N ARG A 437 -6.00 -17.65 -25.74
CA ARG A 437 -4.91 -16.91 -26.38
C ARG A 437 -3.61 -16.98 -25.57
N GLY A 438 -3.60 -17.70 -24.44
CA GLY A 438 -2.46 -17.82 -23.55
C GLY A 438 -2.27 -16.64 -22.58
N LYS A 439 -3.21 -15.69 -22.52
CA LYS A 439 -3.19 -14.59 -21.56
C LYS A 439 -3.67 -15.09 -20.19
N VAL A 440 -2.95 -14.75 -19.14
CA VAL A 440 -3.36 -15.04 -17.76
C VAL A 440 -4.52 -14.12 -17.38
N VAL A 441 -5.63 -14.70 -16.93
CA VAL A 441 -6.84 -13.96 -16.51
C VAL A 441 -7.26 -14.47 -15.13
N PRO A 442 -7.59 -13.59 -14.17
CA PRO A 442 -8.12 -14.02 -12.89
C PRO A 442 -9.48 -14.70 -13.08
N ALA A 443 -9.69 -15.82 -12.37
CA ALA A 443 -10.95 -16.51 -12.27
C ALA A 443 -11.32 -16.64 -10.79
N TYR A 444 -12.45 -16.01 -10.44
CA TYR A 444 -12.98 -15.95 -9.09
C TYR A 444 -13.97 -17.10 -8.87
N ASN A 445 -13.80 -17.81 -7.76
CA ASN A 445 -14.73 -18.86 -7.34
C ASN A 445 -15.16 -18.56 -5.91
N GLY A 446 -16.44 -18.26 -5.73
CA GLY A 446 -17.03 -18.08 -4.41
C GLY A 446 -17.32 -19.43 -3.75
N TYR A 447 -17.08 -19.51 -2.46
CA TYR A 447 -17.36 -20.69 -1.66
C TYR A 447 -18.00 -20.29 -0.34
N PHE A 448 -19.04 -21.02 0.02
CA PHE A 448 -19.71 -20.89 1.30
C PHE A 448 -19.56 -22.19 2.09
N PHE A 449 -19.26 -22.08 3.38
CA PHE A 449 -19.21 -23.23 4.26
C PHE A 449 -19.65 -22.93 5.69
N ILE A 450 -20.12 -23.99 6.36
CA ILE A 450 -20.52 -23.95 7.77
C ILE A 450 -19.58 -24.83 8.58
N LEU A 451 -19.04 -24.27 9.66
CA LEU A 451 -18.30 -25.01 10.68
C LEU A 451 -19.18 -25.23 11.91
N ASP A 452 -19.00 -26.40 12.54
CA ASP A 452 -19.50 -26.62 13.89
C ASP A 452 -18.59 -25.98 14.96
N GLU A 453 -18.96 -26.17 16.22
CA GLU A 453 -18.25 -25.58 17.37
C GLU A 453 -16.80 -26.08 17.50
N ASN A 454 -16.52 -27.28 16.97
CA ASN A 454 -15.20 -27.92 16.98
C ASN A 454 -14.35 -27.53 15.77
N GLY A 455 -14.90 -26.75 14.84
CA GLY A 455 -14.25 -26.36 13.59
C GLY A 455 -14.36 -27.43 12.51
N ASP A 456 -15.28 -28.38 12.63
CA ASP A 456 -15.48 -29.43 11.64
C ASP A 456 -16.50 -28.96 10.57
N LEU A 457 -16.17 -29.23 9.31
CA LEU A 457 -16.95 -28.81 8.14
C LEU A 457 -18.29 -29.55 8.10
N MET A 458 -19.39 -28.82 8.22
CA MET A 458 -20.75 -29.36 8.15
C MET A 458 -21.33 -29.31 6.74
N GLU A 459 -21.15 -28.17 6.06
CA GLU A 459 -21.69 -27.89 4.75
C GLU A 459 -20.66 -27.11 3.94
N PHE A 460 -20.63 -27.36 2.63
CA PHE A 460 -19.77 -26.67 1.68
C PHE A 460 -20.45 -26.66 0.32
N HIS A 461 -20.58 -25.48 -0.28
CA HIS A 461 -21.02 -25.35 -1.66
C HIS A 461 -20.37 -24.15 -2.34
N ALA A 462 -20.26 -24.24 -3.67
CA ALA A 462 -19.87 -23.10 -4.49
C ALA A 462 -20.99 -22.06 -4.49
N VAL A 463 -20.62 -20.80 -4.57
CA VAL A 463 -21.56 -19.67 -4.72
C VAL A 463 -21.12 -18.78 -5.87
N GLU A 464 -22.07 -18.02 -6.39
CA GLU A 464 -21.79 -17.04 -7.45
C GLU A 464 -21.06 -15.84 -6.84
N ASP A 465 -19.89 -15.54 -7.41
CA ASP A 465 -19.03 -14.41 -7.06
C ASP A 465 -18.53 -13.74 -8.33
N ASP A 466 -18.94 -12.50 -8.52
CA ASP A 466 -18.65 -11.70 -9.70
C ASP A 466 -17.24 -11.07 -9.66
N GLY A 467 -16.48 -11.27 -8.58
CA GLY A 467 -15.12 -10.76 -8.43
C GLY A 467 -15.03 -9.30 -7.96
N GLU A 468 -16.16 -8.70 -7.58
CA GLU A 468 -16.25 -7.31 -7.09
C GLU A 468 -16.45 -7.29 -5.55
N THR A 469 -17.07 -6.26 -4.97
CA THR A 469 -17.28 -6.19 -3.52
C THR A 469 -18.43 -7.10 -3.08
N VAL A 470 -18.19 -7.96 -2.09
CA VAL A 470 -19.21 -8.82 -1.48
C VAL A 470 -19.35 -8.44 0.00
N ILE A 471 -20.58 -8.19 0.41
CA ILE A 471 -20.93 -7.78 1.78
C ILE A 471 -21.73 -8.90 2.44
N PRO A 472 -21.17 -9.62 3.42
CA PRO A 472 -21.88 -10.66 4.15
C PRO A 472 -22.93 -10.08 5.11
N SER A 473 -24.01 -10.82 5.33
CA SER A 473 -25.02 -10.54 6.37
C SER A 473 -25.58 -11.85 6.93
N SER A 474 -26.28 -11.81 8.05
CA SER A 474 -26.81 -13.01 8.71
C SER A 474 -27.76 -13.82 7.82
N GLY A 475 -28.45 -13.16 6.88
CA GLY A 475 -29.39 -13.78 5.94
C GLY A 475 -28.81 -14.21 4.58
N GLY A 476 -27.53 -13.95 4.31
CA GLY A 476 -26.91 -14.20 3.00
C GLY A 476 -25.81 -13.20 2.68
N TYR A 477 -25.75 -12.73 1.43
CA TYR A 477 -24.73 -11.78 1.01
C TYR A 477 -25.20 -10.86 -0.11
N LEU A 478 -24.57 -9.69 -0.21
CA LEU A 478 -24.82 -8.69 -1.23
C LEU A 478 -23.57 -8.52 -2.10
N SER A 479 -23.69 -8.77 -3.40
CA SER A 479 -22.67 -8.37 -4.37
C SER A 479 -22.94 -6.96 -4.86
N VAL A 480 -21.93 -6.10 -4.83
CA VAL A 480 -21.98 -4.73 -5.33
C VAL A 480 -21.08 -4.65 -6.57
N ILE A 481 -21.71 -4.49 -7.74
CA ILE A 481 -21.04 -4.47 -9.03
C ILE A 481 -21.03 -3.02 -9.52
N ALA A 482 -19.85 -2.40 -9.58
CA ALA A 482 -19.68 -1.05 -10.08
C ALA A 482 -19.50 -1.03 -11.60
N GLY A 483 -20.47 -0.46 -12.30
CA GLY A 483 -20.36 -0.09 -13.71
C GLY A 483 -19.73 1.29 -13.90
N ASP A 484 -19.64 1.73 -15.16
CA ASP A 484 -19.08 3.05 -15.50
C ASP A 484 -19.98 4.22 -15.06
N THR A 485 -21.29 3.97 -14.94
CA THR A 485 -22.33 4.98 -14.66
C THR A 485 -23.30 4.58 -13.55
N ASP A 486 -23.29 3.33 -13.13
CA ASP A 486 -24.24 2.77 -12.18
C ASP A 486 -23.58 1.75 -11.25
N ILE A 487 -24.31 1.41 -10.19
CA ILE A 487 -24.04 0.24 -9.36
C ILE A 487 -25.20 -0.74 -9.50
N THR A 488 -24.87 -2.02 -9.56
CA THR A 488 -25.84 -3.11 -9.46
C THR A 488 -25.66 -3.83 -8.13
N LEU A 489 -26.75 -3.92 -7.38
CA LEU A 489 -26.84 -4.60 -6.10
C LEU A 489 -27.55 -5.94 -6.30
N VAL A 490 -26.88 -7.03 -5.96
CA VAL A 490 -27.39 -8.41 -6.14
C VAL A 490 -27.39 -9.11 -4.79
N CYS A 491 -28.55 -9.25 -4.18
CA CYS A 491 -28.69 -9.92 -2.89
C CYS A 491 -29.05 -11.40 -3.09
N ARG A 492 -28.33 -12.25 -2.37
CA ARG A 492 -28.47 -13.69 -2.42
C ARG A 492 -28.64 -14.27 -1.02
N ASP A 493 -29.39 -15.36 -0.94
CA ASP A 493 -29.48 -16.13 0.29
C ASP A 493 -28.17 -16.88 0.55
N ILE A 494 -28.09 -17.52 1.72
CA ILE A 494 -26.91 -18.26 2.15
C ILE A 494 -26.54 -19.43 1.21
N THR A 495 -27.50 -19.93 0.43
CA THR A 495 -27.29 -21.00 -0.55
C THR A 495 -26.88 -20.46 -1.94
N GLY A 496 -26.83 -19.14 -2.11
CA GLY A 496 -26.48 -18.45 -3.35
C GLY A 496 -27.66 -18.15 -4.27
N ASN A 497 -28.91 -18.42 -3.86
CA ASN A 497 -30.07 -18.09 -4.69
C ASN A 497 -30.32 -16.59 -4.69
N LEU A 498 -30.65 -16.03 -5.86
CA LEU A 498 -31.04 -14.64 -6.00
C LEU A 498 -32.33 -14.35 -5.22
N ILE A 499 -32.26 -13.40 -4.28
CA ILE A 499 -33.43 -12.86 -3.56
C ILE A 499 -33.97 -11.65 -4.30
N TRP A 500 -33.11 -10.67 -4.56
CA TRP A 500 -33.46 -9.45 -5.28
C TRP A 500 -32.24 -8.86 -5.99
N GLN A 501 -32.54 -8.07 -7.02
CA GLN A 501 -31.56 -7.25 -7.72
C GLN A 501 -32.10 -5.82 -7.84
N ARG A 502 -31.21 -4.84 -7.66
CA ARG A 502 -31.48 -3.41 -7.84
C ARG A 502 -30.33 -2.76 -8.60
N GLN A 503 -30.62 -1.70 -9.32
CA GLN A 503 -29.64 -0.89 -10.03
C GLN A 503 -29.85 0.57 -9.62
N GLN A 504 -28.76 1.29 -9.43
CA GLN A 504 -28.81 2.70 -9.05
C GLN A 504 -27.79 3.47 -9.89
N GLU A 505 -28.21 4.61 -10.44
CA GLU A 505 -27.38 5.47 -11.30
C GLU A 505 -26.36 6.27 -10.47
N ILE A 506 -25.42 5.55 -9.86
CA ILE A 506 -24.33 6.12 -9.08
C ILE A 506 -23.01 5.77 -9.76
N ARG A 507 -22.27 6.81 -10.09
CA ARG A 507 -20.92 6.70 -10.62
C ARG A 507 -19.93 6.67 -9.47
N THR A 508 -19.41 5.49 -9.15
CA THR A 508 -18.47 5.27 -8.05
C THR A 508 -17.19 4.60 -8.53
N ASN A 509 -16.10 4.80 -7.79
CA ASN A 509 -14.88 4.03 -8.01
C ASN A 509 -15.03 2.64 -7.38
N ARG A 510 -14.97 1.57 -8.20
CA ARG A 510 -15.08 0.18 -7.73
C ARG A 510 -14.16 -0.16 -6.54
N HIS A 511 -12.96 0.42 -6.49
CA HIS A 511 -11.99 0.14 -5.43
C HIS A 511 -12.28 0.87 -4.10
N SER A 512 -13.18 1.86 -4.14
CA SER A 512 -13.59 2.63 -2.98
C SER A 512 -14.73 1.99 -2.20
N ILE A 513 -15.43 1.00 -2.76
CA ILE A 513 -16.64 0.45 -2.16
C ILE A 513 -16.31 -0.28 -0.86
N ARG A 514 -17.03 0.06 0.20
CA ARG A 514 -17.01 -0.60 1.51
C ARG A 514 -18.45 -0.92 1.92
N GLY A 515 -18.62 -1.93 2.77
CA GLY A 515 -19.95 -2.21 3.31
C GLY A 515 -19.94 -3.20 4.46
N ILE A 516 -21.05 -3.20 5.19
CA ILE A 516 -21.34 -4.12 6.29
C ILE A 516 -22.78 -4.63 6.18
N GLY A 517 -23.02 -5.86 6.60
CA GLY A 517 -24.36 -6.32 6.93
C GLY A 517 -24.81 -5.69 8.25
N THR A 518 -26.08 -5.29 8.34
CA THR A 518 -26.63 -4.65 9.54
C THR A 518 -27.45 -5.65 10.37
N ALA A 519 -27.64 -5.36 11.66
CA ALA A 519 -28.29 -6.25 12.62
C ALA A 519 -29.74 -6.59 12.26
N ASP A 520 -30.41 -5.69 11.53
CA ASP A 520 -31.75 -5.89 10.94
C ASP A 520 -31.77 -6.81 9.70
N GLY A 521 -30.60 -7.32 9.27
CA GLY A 521 -30.43 -8.15 8.08
C GLY A 521 -30.26 -7.37 6.78
N GLY A 522 -30.24 -6.04 6.84
CA GLY A 522 -29.93 -5.15 5.71
C GLY A 522 -28.43 -4.98 5.44
N TYR A 523 -28.10 -3.91 4.72
CA TYR A 523 -26.74 -3.58 4.31
C TYR A 523 -26.50 -2.08 4.36
N LEU A 524 -25.32 -1.68 4.84
CA LEU A 524 -24.80 -0.32 4.72
C LEU A 524 -23.62 -0.32 3.76
N ILE A 525 -23.63 0.57 2.78
CA ILE A 525 -22.65 0.63 1.70
C ILE A 525 -22.10 2.05 1.63
N ALA A 526 -20.81 2.21 1.37
CA ALA A 526 -20.22 3.50 1.07
C ALA A 526 -19.24 3.40 -0.10
N GLY A 527 -19.06 4.50 -0.83
CA GLY A 527 -18.07 4.59 -1.91
C GLY A 527 -17.78 6.04 -2.28
N SER A 528 -16.66 6.26 -2.95
CA SER A 528 -16.25 7.57 -3.48
C SER A 528 -16.96 7.84 -4.80
N THR A 529 -17.64 8.97 -4.88
CA THR A 529 -18.29 9.46 -6.10
C THR A 529 -17.63 10.76 -6.52
N ALA A 530 -17.59 11.05 -7.81
CA ALA A 530 -17.10 12.34 -8.27
C ALA A 530 -18.01 13.47 -7.73
N ALA A 531 -17.40 14.51 -7.17
CA ALA A 531 -18.09 15.72 -6.68
C ALA A 531 -18.87 16.44 -7.79
#